data_AF-A0A537VJM0-F1
#
_entry.id   AF-A0A537VJM0-F1
#
_cell.length_a   1.000
_cell.length_b   1.000
_cell.length_c   1.000
_cell.angle_alpha   90.00
_cell.angle_beta   90.00
_cell.angle_gamma   90.00
#
_symmetry.space_group_name_H-M   'P 1'
#
loop_
_entity.id
_entity.type
_entity.pdbx_description
1 polymer ?
#
loop_
_entity_poly.entity_id
_entity_poly.type
_entity_poly.pdbx_seq_one_letter_code
_entity_poly.pdbx_strand_id
1 'polypeptide(L)'
;MVTGTWYARTSAGDAIVVAWQRRGADPFRTERGIAVWLHGGDPGSPWRPIDAVGFPANRDPVFGLTAVIGDVTGDASDDALVFAETGGSGGCGVYLAIDLADGARVFDRSVCDTRIVPSTDPVGLILTESVYARGDPHCCPSAMRRSVLTYAGGDRWTTSSRTTTPA
;
A
#
# COMPACT_ATOMS: atom_id res chain seq x y z
N MET A 1 10.98 7.11 -16.00
CA MET A 1 10.09 6.19 -16.75
C MET A 1 8.96 5.73 -15.85
N VAL A 2 7.80 5.44 -16.44
CA VAL A 2 6.67 4.81 -15.73
C VAL A 2 6.93 3.31 -15.60
N THR A 3 6.62 2.73 -14.45
CA THR A 3 6.82 1.30 -14.13
C THR A 3 5.51 0.57 -13.80
N GLY A 4 4.42 1.30 -13.58
CA GLY A 4 3.10 0.73 -13.33
C GLY A 4 2.02 1.80 -13.39
N THR A 5 0.82 1.40 -13.80
CA THR A 5 -0.36 2.25 -13.87
C THR A 5 -1.57 1.45 -13.40
N TRP A 6 -2.35 2.01 -12.50
CA TRP A 6 -3.59 1.41 -11.98
C TRP A 6 -4.72 2.42 -12.09
N TYR A 7 -5.88 1.98 -12.54
CA TYR A 7 -7.08 2.81 -12.68
C TYR A 7 -8.06 2.45 -11.57
N ALA A 8 -8.77 3.46 -11.07
CA ALA A 8 -9.72 3.36 -9.98
C ALA A 8 -10.96 4.23 -10.25
N ARG A 9 -12.12 3.81 -9.75
CA ARG A 9 -13.34 4.62 -9.76
C ARG A 9 -13.67 5.06 -8.35
N THR A 10 -13.71 6.37 -8.17
CA THR A 10 -13.93 6.98 -6.87
C THR A 10 -15.26 7.72 -6.85
N SER A 11 -15.73 8.05 -5.66
CA SER A 11 -16.87 8.96 -5.47
C SER A 11 -16.62 10.37 -6.05
N ALA A 12 -15.36 10.79 -6.19
CA ALA A 12 -14.95 12.08 -6.74
C ALA A 12 -14.69 12.06 -8.27
N GLY A 13 -14.71 10.89 -8.92
CA GLY A 13 -14.42 10.70 -10.34
C GLY A 13 -13.43 9.56 -10.62
N ASP A 14 -12.80 9.61 -11.79
CA ASP A 14 -11.82 8.60 -12.20
C ASP A 14 -10.43 8.93 -11.66
N ALA A 15 -9.75 7.96 -11.08
CA ALA A 15 -8.39 8.13 -10.57
C ALA A 15 -7.39 7.20 -11.29
N ILE A 16 -6.15 7.67 -11.41
CA ILE A 16 -5.01 6.85 -11.84
C ILE A 16 -3.87 6.97 -10.84
N VAL A 17 -3.31 5.82 -10.49
CA VAL A 17 -2.08 5.69 -9.70
C VAL A 17 -0.97 5.32 -10.65
N VAL A 18 0.13 6.08 -10.64
CA VAL A 18 1.26 5.88 -11.54
C VAL A 18 2.53 5.67 -10.74
N ALA A 19 3.12 4.49 -10.85
CA ALA A 19 4.46 4.22 -10.36
C ALA A 19 5.49 4.70 -11.37
N TRP A 20 6.53 5.38 -10.88
CA TRP A 20 7.62 5.88 -11.69
C TRP A 20 8.97 5.55 -11.07
N GLN A 21 9.98 5.55 -11.92
CA GLN A 21 11.39 5.51 -11.51
C GLN A 21 12.21 6.50 -12.31
N ARG A 22 13.23 7.11 -11.69
CA ARG A 22 14.20 7.99 -12.35
C ARG A 22 15.58 7.81 -11.73
N ARG A 23 16.63 8.20 -12.45
CA ARG A 23 17.98 8.18 -11.91
C ARG A 23 18.05 9.12 -10.70
N GLY A 24 18.59 8.64 -9.59
CA GLY A 24 18.81 9.46 -8.41
C GLY A 24 20.03 10.35 -8.55
N ALA A 25 20.30 11.15 -7.50
CA ALA A 25 21.54 11.92 -7.40
C ALA A 25 22.79 11.03 -7.42
N ASP A 26 22.72 9.84 -6.79
CA ASP A 26 23.71 8.77 -7.00
C ASP A 26 23.40 8.06 -8.33
N PRO A 27 24.33 8.08 -9.31
CA PRO A 27 24.11 7.51 -10.64
C PRO A 27 23.89 6.00 -10.66
N PHE A 28 24.19 5.29 -9.56
CA PHE A 28 23.99 3.85 -9.39
C PHE A 28 22.73 3.51 -8.59
N ARG A 29 21.98 4.52 -8.17
CA ARG A 29 20.72 4.34 -7.44
C ARG A 29 19.56 4.98 -8.19
N THR A 30 18.40 4.39 -7.99
CA THR A 30 17.16 4.78 -8.66
C THR A 30 16.21 5.36 -7.62
N GLU A 31 15.70 6.55 -7.88
CA GLU A 31 14.55 7.09 -7.15
C GLU A 31 13.28 6.48 -7.72
N ARG A 32 12.33 6.20 -6.83
CA ARG A 32 11.02 5.68 -7.21
C ARG A 32 9.94 6.52 -6.57
N GLY A 33 8.73 6.42 -7.09
CA GLY A 33 7.60 7.02 -6.43
C GLY A 33 6.28 6.67 -7.08
N ILE A 34 5.23 7.15 -6.42
CA ILE A 34 3.85 7.11 -6.90
C ILE A 34 3.42 8.56 -7.16
N ALA A 35 2.66 8.76 -8.23
CA ALA A 35 1.87 9.95 -8.45
C ALA A 35 0.42 9.53 -8.65
N VAL A 36 -0.51 10.23 -8.00
CA VAL A 36 -1.94 9.97 -8.09
C VAL A 36 -2.60 11.15 -8.79
N TRP A 37 -3.41 10.86 -9.79
CA TRP A 37 -4.17 11.85 -10.54
C TRP A 37 -5.65 11.52 -10.48
N LEU A 38 -6.47 12.57 -10.44
CA LEU A 38 -7.92 12.49 -10.44
C LEU A 38 -8.46 13.29 -11.62
N HIS A 39 -9.43 12.71 -12.31
CA HIS A 39 -10.29 13.35 -13.28
C HIS A 39 -11.69 13.42 -12.68
N GLY A 40 -12.16 14.63 -12.39
CA GLY A 40 -13.47 14.85 -11.79
C GLY A 40 -14.60 14.25 -12.62
N GLY A 41 -15.75 13.99 -11.98
CA GLY A 41 -16.91 13.36 -12.64
C GLY A 41 -17.51 14.16 -13.81
N ASP A 42 -17.27 15.47 -13.88
CA ASP A 42 -17.74 16.29 -15.00
C ASP A 42 -16.93 16.01 -16.28
N PRO A 43 -17.56 15.83 -17.46
CA PRO A 43 -16.88 15.45 -18.71
C PRO A 43 -15.77 16.40 -19.19
N GLY A 44 -15.76 17.65 -18.72
CA GLY A 44 -14.75 18.65 -19.07
C GLY A 44 -13.63 18.80 -18.02
N SER A 45 -13.63 18.01 -16.96
CA SER A 45 -12.65 18.12 -15.88
C SER A 45 -11.24 17.77 -16.39
N PRO A 46 -10.22 18.61 -16.18
CA PRO A 46 -8.86 18.17 -16.46
C PRO A 46 -8.40 17.14 -15.42
N TRP A 47 -7.45 16.29 -15.82
CA TRP A 47 -6.68 15.51 -14.85
C TRP A 47 -5.87 16.44 -13.95
N ARG A 48 -5.97 16.25 -12.63
CA ARG A 48 -5.21 16.99 -11.62
C ARG A 48 -4.45 16.04 -10.70
N PRO A 49 -3.22 16.37 -10.27
CA PRO A 49 -2.53 15.58 -9.27
C PRO A 49 -3.18 15.78 -7.89
N ILE A 50 -3.35 14.71 -7.13
CA ILE A 50 -3.96 14.75 -5.79
C ILE A 50 -3.04 14.24 -4.67
N ASP A 51 -2.11 13.31 -4.96
CA ASP A 51 -1.03 12.92 -4.05
C ASP A 51 0.21 12.51 -4.85
N ALA A 52 1.37 12.57 -4.21
CA ALA A 52 2.60 11.98 -4.70
C ALA A 52 3.48 11.52 -3.53
N VAL A 53 4.03 10.31 -3.66
CA VAL A 53 4.99 9.76 -2.70
C VAL A 53 6.31 9.53 -3.42
N GLY A 54 7.38 10.16 -2.94
CA GLY A 54 8.73 9.94 -3.43
C GLY A 54 9.54 9.09 -2.46
N PHE A 55 10.21 8.07 -2.96
CA PHE A 55 11.17 7.25 -2.22
C PHE A 55 12.58 7.58 -2.71
N PRO A 56 13.35 8.34 -1.91
CA PRO A 56 14.68 8.78 -2.31
C PRO A 56 15.64 7.59 -2.40
N ALA A 57 16.64 7.74 -3.25
CA ALA A 57 17.74 6.81 -3.42
C ALA A 57 18.71 6.85 -2.22
N ASN A 58 18.27 6.46 -1.02
CA ASN A 58 19.07 6.42 0.21
C ASN A 58 19.65 5.00 0.47
N ARG A 59 20.12 4.73 1.69
CA ARG A 59 20.77 3.45 2.07
C ARG A 59 19.79 2.27 2.09
N ASP A 60 18.50 2.53 2.29
CA ASP A 60 17.44 1.52 2.34
C ASP A 60 16.45 1.76 1.17
N PRO A 61 16.91 1.59 -0.08
CA PRO A 61 16.16 2.03 -1.25
C PRO A 61 14.95 1.13 -1.48
N VAL A 62 13.89 1.73 -2.04
CA VAL A 62 12.78 0.98 -2.60
C VAL A 62 13.20 0.36 -3.94
N PHE A 63 13.03 -0.95 -4.07
CA PHE A 63 13.36 -1.73 -5.27
C PHE A 63 12.17 -1.97 -6.18
N GLY A 64 10.95 -2.01 -5.62
CA GLY A 64 9.72 -2.29 -6.33
C GLY A 64 8.55 -1.46 -5.81
N LEU A 65 7.64 -1.09 -6.70
CA LEU A 65 6.37 -0.46 -6.36
C LEU A 65 5.24 -1.21 -7.06
N THR A 66 4.28 -1.67 -6.27
CA THR A 66 3.04 -2.25 -6.78
C THR A 66 1.86 -1.59 -6.07
N ALA A 67 0.68 -1.66 -6.69
CA ALA A 67 -0.56 -1.24 -6.06
C ALA A 67 -1.67 -2.25 -6.34
N VAL A 68 -2.63 -2.30 -5.41
CA VAL A 68 -3.91 -2.98 -5.58
C VAL A 68 -5.00 -1.94 -5.37
N ILE A 69 -5.97 -1.91 -6.27
CA ILE A 69 -7.12 -1.00 -6.21
C ILE A 69 -8.31 -1.73 -5.60
N GLY A 70 -9.02 -1.04 -4.71
CA GLY A 70 -10.28 -1.48 -4.14
C GLY A 70 -10.62 -0.70 -2.89
N ASP A 71 -11.90 -0.71 -2.53
CA ASP A 71 -12.39 -0.09 -1.30
C ASP A 71 -11.77 -0.78 -0.06
N VAL A 72 -11.00 -0.01 0.71
CA VAL A 72 -10.46 -0.41 2.02
C VAL A 72 -10.94 0.50 3.15
N THR A 73 -11.54 1.64 2.85
CA THR A 73 -12.08 2.60 3.82
C THR A 73 -13.55 2.34 4.17
N GLY A 74 -14.27 1.59 3.35
CA GLY A 74 -15.67 1.22 3.53
C GLY A 74 -16.67 2.26 3.02
N ASP A 75 -16.25 3.19 2.17
CA ASP A 75 -17.06 4.28 1.65
C ASP A 75 -17.62 4.01 0.24
N ALA A 76 -17.42 2.80 -0.29
CA ALA A 76 -17.76 2.39 -1.65
C ALA A 76 -17.03 3.18 -2.76
N SER A 77 -15.90 3.81 -2.42
CA SER A 77 -14.96 4.44 -3.34
C SER A 77 -13.70 3.59 -3.43
N ASP A 78 -13.11 3.45 -4.63
CA ASP A 78 -11.85 2.73 -4.75
C ASP A 78 -10.71 3.49 -4.06
N ASP A 79 -9.94 2.77 -3.26
CA ASP A 79 -8.69 3.22 -2.68
C ASP A 79 -7.48 2.57 -3.40
N ALA A 80 -6.27 3.01 -3.07
CA ALA A 80 -5.05 2.34 -3.49
C ALA A 80 -4.23 1.83 -2.31
N LEU A 81 -4.03 0.51 -2.21
CA LEU A 81 -3.03 -0.10 -1.35
C LEU A 81 -1.73 -0.28 -2.14
N VAL A 82 -0.74 0.58 -1.86
CA VAL A 82 0.60 0.56 -2.44
C VAL A 82 1.54 -0.26 -1.56
N PHE A 83 2.40 -1.08 -2.17
CA PHE A 83 3.53 -1.70 -1.52
C PHE A 83 4.85 -1.20 -2.12
N ALA A 84 5.69 -0.59 -1.28
CA ALA A 84 7.03 -0.14 -1.59
C ALA A 84 8.05 -1.13 -1.00
N GLU A 85 8.54 -2.04 -1.83
CA GLU A 85 9.46 -3.10 -1.44
C GLU A 85 10.86 -2.54 -1.17
N THR A 86 11.41 -2.81 0.03
CA THR A 86 12.78 -2.43 0.42
C THR A 86 13.74 -3.61 0.45
N GLY A 87 13.30 -4.79 -0.01
CA GLY A 87 14.10 -5.99 -0.19
C GLY A 87 14.31 -6.81 1.09
N GLY A 88 15.24 -7.76 1.04
CA GLY A 88 15.48 -8.72 2.13
C GLY A 88 14.60 -9.97 2.03
N SER A 89 15.03 -11.07 2.66
CA SER A 89 14.36 -12.38 2.57
C SER A 89 12.96 -12.40 3.15
N GLY A 90 12.65 -11.49 4.07
CA GLY A 90 11.33 -11.35 4.67
C GLY A 90 10.35 -10.52 3.86
N GLY A 91 10.69 -10.12 2.62
CA GLY A 91 9.82 -9.27 1.80
C GLY A 91 9.51 -7.94 2.49
N CYS A 92 10.53 -7.29 3.05
CA CYS A 92 10.33 -6.05 3.78
C CYS A 92 9.90 -4.91 2.87
N GLY A 93 9.13 -3.98 3.42
CA GLY A 93 8.70 -2.79 2.71
C GLY A 93 7.71 -1.96 3.49
N VAL A 94 7.17 -0.96 2.82
CA VAL A 94 6.15 -0.06 3.37
C VAL A 94 4.86 -0.25 2.61
N TYR A 95 3.77 -0.50 3.35
CA TYR A 95 2.42 -0.44 2.82
C TYR A 95 1.84 0.93 3.07
N LEU A 96 1.23 1.52 2.04
CA LEU A 96 0.50 2.79 2.11
C LEU A 96 -0.91 2.56 1.57
N ALA A 97 -1.95 3.01 2.26
CA ALA A 97 -3.28 3.12 1.68
C ALA A 97 -3.61 4.60 1.44
N ILE A 98 -4.07 4.90 0.23
CA ILE A 98 -4.47 6.23 -0.21
C ILE A 98 -5.95 6.19 -0.54
N ASP A 99 -6.74 7.00 0.16
CA ASP A 99 -8.08 7.38 -0.25
C ASP A 99 -7.97 8.22 -1.52
N LEU A 100 -8.43 7.68 -2.64
CA LEU A 100 -8.27 8.30 -3.94
C LEU A 100 -9.32 9.38 -4.22
N ALA A 101 -10.44 9.40 -3.50
CA ALA A 101 -11.43 10.46 -3.62
C ALA A 101 -10.92 11.75 -2.97
N ASP A 102 -10.33 11.60 -1.78
CA ASP A 102 -9.86 12.73 -0.97
C ASP A 102 -8.37 13.04 -1.17
N GLY A 103 -7.61 12.12 -1.77
CA GLY A 103 -6.15 12.22 -1.89
C GLY A 103 -5.43 12.10 -0.55
N ALA A 104 -6.05 11.42 0.42
CA ALA A 104 -5.57 11.33 1.79
C ALA A 104 -4.85 9.99 2.04
N ARG A 105 -3.72 10.02 2.74
CA ARG A 105 -3.06 8.80 3.22
C ARG A 105 -3.71 8.35 4.51
N VAL A 106 -4.39 7.21 4.44
CA VAL A 106 -5.21 6.69 5.54
C VAL A 106 -4.54 5.51 6.26
N PHE A 107 -3.48 4.94 5.69
CA PHE A 107 -2.67 3.87 6.29
C PHE A 107 -1.21 3.98 5.88
N ASP A 108 -0.29 3.78 6.83
CA ASP A 108 1.15 3.64 6.58
C ASP A 108 1.72 2.61 7.57
N ARG A 109 2.36 1.56 7.06
CA ARG A 109 3.05 0.58 7.90
C ARG A 109 4.28 -0.01 7.24
N SER A 110 5.43 0.16 7.88
CA SER A 110 6.65 -0.60 7.59
C SER A 110 6.55 -2.01 8.17
N VAL A 111 6.84 -3.02 7.37
CA VAL A 111 6.73 -4.43 7.76
C VAL A 111 7.84 -5.28 7.15
N CYS A 112 8.10 -6.42 7.79
CA CYS A 112 8.77 -7.59 7.24
C CYS A 112 7.90 -8.81 7.58
N ASP A 113 8.07 -9.89 6.83
CA ASP A 113 7.37 -11.17 7.02
C ASP A 113 5.84 -11.01 7.11
N THR A 114 5.33 -10.02 6.37
CA THR A 114 3.93 -9.60 6.44
C THR A 114 3.42 -9.30 5.04
N ARG A 115 2.26 -9.87 4.72
CA ARG A 115 1.49 -9.53 3.53
C ARG A 115 0.23 -8.77 3.94
N ILE A 116 -0.02 -7.65 3.28
CA ILE A 116 -1.26 -6.86 3.45
C ILE A 116 -2.00 -6.84 2.12
N VAL A 117 -3.29 -7.16 2.14
CA VAL A 117 -4.17 -7.11 0.97
C VAL A 117 -5.52 -6.49 1.35
N PRO A 118 -6.28 -5.94 0.39
CA PRO A 118 -7.66 -5.51 0.64
C PRO A 118 -8.52 -6.66 1.16
N SER A 119 -9.43 -6.32 2.09
CA SER A 119 -10.49 -7.17 2.62
C SER A 119 -11.82 -6.69 2.07
N THR A 120 -12.68 -7.60 1.63
CA THR A 120 -14.06 -7.26 1.21
C THR A 120 -15.10 -7.56 2.28
N ASP A 121 -14.78 -8.41 3.27
CA ASP A 121 -15.69 -8.78 4.35
C ASP A 121 -14.94 -9.08 5.67
N PRO A 122 -15.01 -8.17 6.67
CA PRO A 122 -15.46 -6.79 6.53
C PRO A 122 -14.53 -6.01 5.57
N VAL A 123 -15.02 -4.90 5.00
CA VAL A 123 -14.21 -4.00 4.17
C VAL A 123 -13.03 -3.45 4.98
N GLY A 124 -11.83 -3.47 4.41
CA GLY A 124 -10.62 -3.09 5.13
C GLY A 124 -9.35 -3.74 4.61
N LEU A 125 -8.47 -4.15 5.53
CA LEU A 125 -7.19 -4.77 5.22
C LEU A 125 -7.04 -6.13 5.92
N ILE A 126 -6.60 -7.15 5.18
CA ILE A 126 -6.16 -8.43 5.73
C ILE A 126 -4.65 -8.38 5.89
N LEU A 127 -4.18 -8.61 7.11
CA LEU A 127 -2.75 -8.71 7.44
C LEU A 127 -2.44 -10.17 7.76
N THR A 128 -1.49 -10.74 7.04
CA THR A 128 -0.95 -12.07 7.31
C THR A 128 0.51 -11.92 7.70
N GLU A 129 0.81 -12.17 8.97
CA GLU A 129 2.13 -11.99 9.59
C GLU A 129 2.71 -13.35 9.99
N SER A 130 3.99 -13.59 9.71
CA SER A 130 4.73 -14.70 10.32
C SER A 130 5.12 -14.37 11.75
N VAL A 131 4.95 -15.33 12.66
CA VAL A 131 5.23 -15.19 14.09
C VAL A 131 6.33 -16.18 14.48
N TYR A 132 7.48 -15.62 14.87
CA TYR A 132 8.66 -16.38 15.24
C TYR A 132 8.79 -16.48 16.76
N ALA A 133 8.94 -17.70 17.27
CA ALA A 133 9.38 -17.95 18.63
C ALA A 133 10.90 -17.77 18.76
N ARG A 134 11.38 -17.73 20.01
CA ARG A 134 12.81 -17.62 20.27
C ARG A 134 13.54 -18.85 19.73
N GLY A 135 14.46 -18.63 18.79
CA GLY A 135 15.28 -19.68 18.18
C GLY A 135 14.76 -20.17 16.84
N ASP A 136 13.59 -19.68 16.38
CA ASP A 136 13.08 -20.02 15.06
C ASP A 136 14.03 -19.52 13.96
N PRO A 137 14.36 -20.37 12.97
CA PRO A 137 15.00 -19.88 11.76
C PRO A 137 13.97 -19.10 10.93
N HIS A 138 14.45 -18.09 10.20
CA HIS A 138 13.60 -17.19 9.42
C HIS A 138 12.71 -17.90 8.37
N CYS A 139 13.12 -19.07 7.88
CA CYS A 139 12.31 -19.90 6.97
C CYS A 139 11.02 -20.43 7.59
N CYS A 140 10.97 -20.51 8.92
CA CYS A 140 10.16 -21.50 9.61
C CYS A 140 9.55 -20.85 10.86
N PRO A 141 8.57 -19.93 10.69
CA PRO A 141 7.88 -19.32 11.81
C PRO A 141 7.10 -20.38 12.58
N SER A 142 7.00 -20.22 13.90
CA SER A 142 6.16 -21.08 14.75
C SER A 142 4.66 -20.94 14.50
N ALA A 143 4.22 -19.79 14.00
CA ALA A 143 2.80 -19.54 13.73
C ALA A 143 2.59 -18.50 12.63
N MET A 144 1.38 -18.49 12.08
CA MET A 144 0.86 -17.45 11.21
C MET A 144 -0.24 -16.69 11.95
N ARG A 145 -0.14 -15.36 11.99
CA ARG A 145 -1.17 -14.48 12.55
C ARG A 145 -1.90 -13.77 11.42
N ARG A 146 -3.21 -13.99 11.36
CA ARG A 146 -4.11 -13.28 10.44
C ARG A 146 -4.94 -12.27 11.22
N SER A 147 -4.87 -11.00 10.87
CA SER A 147 -5.73 -9.94 11.40
C SER A 147 -6.55 -9.30 10.28
N VAL A 148 -7.77 -8.89 10.57
CA VAL A 148 -8.54 -7.99 9.70
C VAL A 148 -8.64 -6.64 10.38
N LEU A 149 -8.24 -5.60 9.67
CA LEU A 149 -8.34 -4.21 10.10
C LEU A 149 -9.49 -3.53 9.36
N THR A 150 -10.31 -2.78 10.07
CA THR A 150 -11.39 -1.94 9.53
C THR A 150 -11.06 -0.47 9.77
N TYR A 151 -11.32 0.37 8.79
CA TYR A 151 -11.05 1.80 8.89
C TYR A 151 -11.98 2.47 9.92
N ALA A 152 -11.44 3.39 10.71
CA ALA A 152 -12.16 4.10 11.77
C ALA A 152 -12.07 5.64 11.62
N GLY A 153 -11.68 6.11 10.43
CA GLY A 153 -11.61 7.53 10.08
C GLY A 153 -10.27 8.20 10.42
N GLY A 154 -9.80 9.05 9.51
CA GLY A 154 -8.51 9.73 9.59
C GLY A 154 -7.36 8.78 9.25
N ASP A 155 -6.51 8.51 10.24
CA ASP A 155 -5.40 7.54 10.17
C ASP A 155 -5.66 6.30 11.04
N ARG A 156 -6.89 6.16 11.56
CA ARG A 156 -7.22 5.16 12.59
C ARG A 156 -7.82 3.88 11.99
N TRP A 157 -7.38 2.76 12.55
CA TRP A 157 -7.83 1.42 12.17
C TRP A 157 -8.14 0.60 13.42
N THR A 158 -9.20 -0.20 13.37
CA THR A 158 -9.58 -1.13 14.43
C THR A 158 -9.37 -2.56 13.98
N THR A 159 -8.96 -3.45 14.89
CA THR A 159 -8.87 -4.88 14.57
C THR A 159 -10.23 -5.53 14.77
N SER A 160 -10.88 -5.94 13.67
CA SER A 160 -12.18 -6.60 13.71
C SER A 160 -12.07 -8.08 14.04
N SER A 161 -11.00 -8.73 13.59
CA SER A 161 -10.69 -10.12 13.94
C SER A 161 -9.19 -10.36 13.98
N ARG A 162 -8.78 -11.34 14.79
CA ARG A 162 -7.40 -11.81 14.87
C ARG A 162 -7.38 -13.29 15.23
N THR A 163 -6.70 -14.07 14.40
CA THR A 163 -6.48 -15.49 14.61
C THR A 163 -4.99 -15.78 14.50
N THR A 164 -4.49 -16.65 15.37
CA THR A 164 -3.12 -17.17 15.29
C THR A 164 -3.20 -18.68 15.14
N THR A 165 -2.59 -19.21 14.09
CA THR A 165 -2.58 -20.64 13.77
C THR A 165 -1.14 -21.13 13.79
N PRO A 166 -0.82 -22.22 14.49
CA PRO A 166 0.50 -22.84 14.39
C PRO A 166 0.87 -23.15 12.94
N ALA A 167 2.14 -22.97 12.59
CA ALA A 167 2.66 -23.23 11.24
C ALA A 167 2.97 -24.71 11.01
#